data_AF-A0A2S4L2E5-F1
#
_entry.id   AF-A0A2S4L2E5-F1
#
_cell.length_a   1.000
_cell.length_b   1.000
_cell.length_c   1.000
_cell.angle_alpha   90.00
_cell.angle_beta   90.00
_cell.angle_gamma   90.00
#
_symmetry.space_group_name_H-M   'P 1'
#
loop_
_entity.id
_entity.type
_entity.pdbx_description
1 polymer ?
#
loop_
_entity_poly.entity_id
_entity_poly.type
_entity_poly.pdbx_seq_one_letter_code
_entity_poly.pdbx_strand_id
1 'polypeptide(L)'
;MHLSSTVHWLMCNNRKAVCQSGVPQRPQAPFVEIFRTSTESTREGVHWRISGDGVKDGPSLKRADVGIAMGTRSDVAKESSDIIITDDNFASILNAIEESRYIVDNIQKFILHVLAANVGFVMTLLVGLAFKDNNGVSSLRTLANEYLTFGSQTGAGDIGPCFLEQLAWVAKHRSSPCLRLCYVAIIDKALYHPDYAHIDIGTALSTLESVGQALPTVPQIIDYLSRAPGRVIVVDNTSSQEIAESYPQLLSRGMGVVTPNKKAFSGNLKLWHDIIAVQGFAGSMVVMNARSALLCLLSVL
;
A
#
# COMPACT_ATOMS: atom_id res chain seq x y z
N MET A 1 -12.37 18.45 15.87
CA MET A 1 -13.01 17.11 15.91
C MET A 1 -11.99 16.10 15.41
N HIS A 2 -11.28 15.46 16.32
CA HIS A 2 -10.25 14.46 16.01
C HIS A 2 -10.92 13.10 15.80
N LEU A 3 -10.99 12.65 14.55
CA LEU A 3 -11.27 11.26 14.17
C LEU A 3 -9.98 10.70 13.57
N SER A 4 -9.01 10.40 14.44
CA SER A 4 -7.78 9.71 14.05
C SER A 4 -8.08 8.20 14.05
N SER A 5 -8.63 7.69 12.95
CA SER A 5 -8.76 6.26 12.72
C SER A 5 -7.61 5.78 11.83
N THR A 6 -6.49 5.41 12.45
CA THR A 6 -5.33 4.89 11.73
C THR A 6 -5.22 3.39 12.00
N VAL A 7 -5.47 2.57 10.99
CA VAL A 7 -5.29 1.12 11.03
C VAL A 7 -3.96 0.82 10.35
N HIS A 8 -2.95 0.41 11.12
CA HIS A 8 -1.68 -0.06 10.61
C HIS A 8 -1.73 -1.59 10.47
N TRP A 9 -1.47 -2.09 9.26
CA TRP A 9 -1.31 -3.53 9.01
C TRP A 9 0.07 -3.82 8.46
N LEU A 10 0.74 -4.84 9.00
CA LEU A 10 2.03 -5.34 8.53
C LEU A 10 1.83 -6.70 7.83
N MET A 11 2.03 -6.77 6.51
CA MET A 11 2.25 -8.06 5.83
C MET A 11 3.75 -8.36 5.84
N CYS A 12 4.23 -9.13 6.82
CA CYS A 12 5.62 -9.62 6.81
C CYS A 12 5.72 -10.92 6.01
N ASN A 13 6.77 -11.03 5.19
CA ASN A 13 7.17 -12.29 4.59
C ASN A 13 7.71 -13.23 5.70
N ASN A 14 7.47 -14.53 5.57
CA ASN A 14 7.62 -15.60 6.59
C ASN A 14 6.56 -15.61 7.70
N ARG A 15 5.35 -16.12 7.36
CA ARG A 15 4.32 -16.67 8.26
C ARG A 15 3.83 -15.81 9.44
N LYS A 16 4.31 -14.58 9.66
CA LYS A 16 3.96 -13.78 10.84
C LYS A 16 3.39 -12.42 10.48
N ALA A 17 2.12 -12.18 10.80
CA ALA A 17 1.48 -10.88 10.67
C ALA A 17 1.43 -10.15 12.03
N VAL A 18 1.57 -8.82 12.02
CA VAL A 18 1.53 -8.00 13.24
C VAL A 18 0.38 -7.00 13.13
N CYS A 19 -0.47 -6.93 14.18
CA CYS A 19 -1.68 -6.10 14.20
C CYS A 19 -1.68 -5.13 15.39
N GLN A 20 -2.04 -3.86 15.14
CA GLN A 20 -2.07 -2.79 16.15
C GLN A 20 -3.25 -1.83 15.88
N SER A 21 -4.07 -1.49 16.89
CA SER A 21 -5.22 -0.59 16.74
C SER A 21 -4.91 0.86 17.12
N GLY A 22 -5.29 1.78 16.24
CA GLY A 22 -5.32 3.23 16.48
C GLY A 22 -6.65 3.86 16.07
N VAL A 23 -7.79 3.21 16.36
CA VAL A 23 -9.13 3.62 15.89
C VAL A 23 -10.05 4.06 17.04
N PRO A 24 -10.71 5.25 16.97
CA PRO A 24 -11.84 5.60 17.83
C PRO A 24 -13.05 4.72 17.50
N GLN A 25 -13.62 4.11 18.53
CA GLN A 25 -14.70 3.14 18.42
C GLN A 25 -15.97 3.75 17.79
N ARG A 26 -16.57 3.04 16.82
CA ARG A 26 -17.99 3.22 16.46
C ARG A 26 -18.86 2.31 17.34
N PRO A 27 -20.14 2.65 17.58
CA PRO A 27 -21.02 1.87 18.45
C PRO A 27 -21.14 0.43 17.92
N GLN A 28 -20.77 -0.53 18.76
CA GLN A 28 -20.77 -1.95 18.41
C GLN A 28 -22.21 -2.47 18.26
N ALA A 29 -22.52 -3.02 17.09
CA ALA A 29 -23.64 -3.96 16.92
C ALA A 29 -23.28 -5.30 17.61
N PRO A 30 -24.25 -6.18 17.93
CA PRO A 30 -24.15 -7.24 18.96
C PRO A 30 -23.24 -8.44 18.61
N PHE A 31 -22.31 -8.32 17.66
CA PHE A 31 -21.44 -9.39 17.19
C PHE A 31 -20.33 -9.80 18.20
N VAL A 32 -20.25 -9.12 19.34
CA VAL A 32 -19.23 -9.30 20.40
C VAL A 32 -19.40 -10.62 21.17
N GLU A 33 -20.53 -11.30 21.03
CA GLU A 33 -20.84 -12.51 21.81
C GLU A 33 -20.14 -13.78 21.29
N ILE A 34 -19.64 -13.80 20.04
CA ILE A 34 -19.04 -15.00 19.43
C ILE A 34 -17.61 -15.27 19.92
N PHE A 35 -16.86 -14.26 20.36
CA PHE A 35 -15.44 -14.42 20.75
C PHE A 35 -15.21 -14.55 22.25
N ARG A 36 -16.25 -14.41 23.09
CA ARG A 36 -16.07 -14.35 24.55
C ARG A 36 -15.87 -15.71 25.23
N THR A 37 -16.06 -16.83 24.51
CA THR A 37 -16.22 -18.14 25.17
C THR A 37 -15.41 -19.29 24.59
N SER A 38 -14.63 -19.14 23.51
CA SER A 38 -13.82 -20.27 23.04
C SER A 38 -12.39 -19.88 22.65
N THR A 39 -11.43 -20.56 23.29
CA THR A 39 -10.01 -20.60 22.90
C THR A 39 -9.77 -21.41 21.63
N GLU A 40 -10.85 -21.95 21.04
CA GLU A 40 -10.83 -22.88 19.91
C GLU A 40 -12.21 -22.86 19.23
N SER A 41 -12.26 -22.78 17.89
CA SER A 41 -13.49 -22.95 17.13
C SER A 41 -13.25 -23.91 15.96
N THR A 42 -14.19 -24.82 15.75
CA THR A 42 -14.14 -25.89 14.73
C THR A 42 -15.44 -25.99 13.92
N ARG A 43 -16.26 -24.95 13.89
CA ARG A 43 -17.46 -24.96 13.05
C ARG A 43 -17.24 -24.20 11.74
N GLU A 44 -17.16 -25.01 10.68
CA GLU A 44 -17.08 -24.68 9.26
C GLU A 44 -15.83 -23.90 8.82
N GLY A 45 -14.76 -24.68 8.60
CA GLY A 45 -13.79 -24.40 7.54
C GLY A 45 -12.42 -23.88 7.96
N VAL A 46 -12.29 -23.24 9.13
CA VAL A 46 -10.99 -22.72 9.61
C VAL A 46 -10.84 -22.95 11.11
N HIS A 47 -9.85 -23.77 11.48
CA HIS A 47 -9.44 -24.02 12.85
C HIS A 47 -8.51 -22.89 13.32
N TRP A 48 -8.99 -22.04 14.23
CA TRP A 48 -8.17 -20.96 14.81
C TRP A 48 -7.98 -21.13 16.31
N ARG A 49 -6.85 -20.62 16.81
CA ARG A 49 -6.50 -20.68 18.24
C ARG A 49 -5.84 -19.38 18.72
N ILE A 50 -6.25 -18.92 19.90
CA ILE A 50 -5.67 -17.75 20.58
C ILE A 50 -4.86 -18.22 21.79
N SER A 51 -3.69 -17.59 22.01
CA SER A 51 -2.82 -17.89 23.15
C SER A 51 -3.41 -17.42 24.50
N GLY A 52 -3.54 -18.35 25.45
CA GLY A 52 -4.02 -18.11 26.81
C GLY A 52 -2.90 -18.01 27.85
N ASP A 53 -1.98 -18.97 27.90
CA ASP A 53 -0.94 -19.07 28.96
C ASP A 53 0.51 -18.89 28.48
N GLY A 54 0.71 -18.81 27.16
CA GLY A 54 1.99 -18.52 26.51
C GLY A 54 2.88 -19.72 26.22
N VAL A 55 3.15 -20.61 27.18
CA VAL A 55 4.13 -21.69 27.01
C VAL A 55 3.47 -23.02 26.63
N LYS A 56 2.30 -23.34 27.20
CA LYS A 56 1.61 -24.61 26.92
C LYS A 56 0.82 -24.57 25.62
N ASP A 57 0.51 -23.37 25.13
CA ASP A 57 -0.24 -23.16 23.90
C ASP A 57 0.60 -23.27 22.61
N GLY A 58 1.93 -23.27 22.70
CA GLY A 58 2.83 -23.31 21.53
C GLY A 58 2.52 -24.43 20.52
N PRO A 59 2.45 -25.71 20.93
CA PRO A 59 2.11 -26.82 20.03
C PRO A 59 0.71 -26.73 19.41
N SER A 60 -0.21 -26.04 20.07
CA SER A 60 -1.58 -25.91 19.61
C SER A 60 -1.79 -24.70 18.70
N LEU A 61 -1.03 -23.62 18.91
CA LEU A 61 -0.93 -22.50 17.97
C LEU A 61 -0.37 -22.97 16.62
N LYS A 62 0.68 -23.81 16.63
CA LYS A 62 1.25 -24.37 15.39
C LYS A 62 0.34 -25.36 14.65
N ARG A 63 -0.63 -25.98 15.33
CA ARG A 63 -1.57 -26.92 14.73
C ARG A 63 -2.85 -26.24 14.22
N ALA A 64 -3.10 -25.00 14.65
CA ALA A 64 -4.21 -24.21 14.12
C ALA A 64 -3.92 -23.82 12.67
N ASP A 65 -4.99 -23.67 11.87
CA ASP A 65 -4.91 -23.03 10.55
C ASP A 65 -4.48 -21.56 10.71
N VAL A 66 -4.87 -20.94 11.83
CA VAL A 66 -4.42 -19.60 12.24
C VAL A 66 -4.16 -19.56 13.75
N GLY A 67 -2.90 -19.44 14.14
CA GLY A 67 -2.48 -19.20 15.53
C GLY A 67 -2.30 -17.71 15.84
N ILE A 68 -2.97 -17.19 16.87
CA ILE A 68 -2.90 -15.79 17.29
C ILE A 68 -2.28 -15.68 18.69
N ALA A 69 -1.20 -14.92 18.81
CA ALA A 69 -0.56 -14.58 20.09
C ALA A 69 -0.75 -13.11 20.45
N MET A 70 -0.86 -12.82 21.74
CA MET A 70 -0.88 -11.46 22.26
C MET A 70 0.55 -10.98 22.58
N GLY A 71 0.83 -9.69 22.44
CA GLY A 71 2.15 -9.06 22.59
C GLY A 71 2.78 -9.23 23.96
N THR A 72 1.99 -9.29 25.02
CA THR A 72 2.44 -9.60 26.40
C THR A 72 2.75 -11.07 26.65
N ARG A 73 2.43 -11.99 25.74
CA ARG A 73 2.66 -13.44 25.95
C ARG A 73 4.13 -13.80 25.78
N SER A 74 4.49 -14.99 26.29
CA SER A 74 5.86 -15.50 26.21
C SER A 74 6.35 -15.61 24.76
N ASP A 75 7.65 -15.46 24.57
CA ASP A 75 8.27 -15.53 23.25
C ASP A 75 8.02 -16.86 22.54
N VAL A 76 7.84 -17.96 23.27
CA VAL A 76 7.45 -19.27 22.72
C VAL A 76 6.09 -19.23 22.02
N ALA A 77 5.12 -18.48 22.55
CA ALA A 77 3.80 -18.31 21.92
C ALA A 77 3.90 -17.42 20.67
N LYS A 78 4.61 -16.29 20.77
CA LYS A 78 4.88 -15.40 19.63
C LYS A 78 5.66 -16.12 18.53
N GLU A 79 6.52 -17.05 18.92
CA GLU A 79 7.28 -17.83 17.99
C GLU A 79 6.40 -18.82 17.23
N SER A 80 5.45 -19.41 17.95
CA SER A 80 4.55 -20.47 17.47
C SER A 80 3.27 -19.97 16.79
N SER A 81 2.96 -18.67 16.86
CA SER A 81 1.79 -18.04 16.24
C SER A 81 2.07 -17.50 14.83
N ASP A 82 1.04 -17.47 14.00
CA ASP A 82 1.03 -16.82 12.68
C ASP A 82 0.69 -15.32 12.76
N ILE A 83 0.01 -14.88 13.82
CA ILE A 83 -0.35 -13.47 14.02
C ILE A 83 0.00 -13.04 15.45
N ILE A 84 0.61 -11.87 15.59
CA ILE A 84 0.94 -11.25 16.87
C ILE A 84 0.18 -9.93 17.00
N ILE A 85 -0.61 -9.80 18.06
CA ILE A 85 -1.35 -8.58 18.40
C ILE A 85 -0.52 -7.76 19.37
N THR A 86 0.08 -6.66 18.92
CA THR A 86 1.06 -5.91 19.72
C THR A 86 0.44 -4.98 20.75
N ASP A 87 -0.84 -4.65 20.62
CA ASP A 87 -1.57 -3.78 21.56
C ASP A 87 -2.38 -4.56 22.61
N ASP A 88 -2.27 -5.89 22.62
CA ASP A 88 -3.02 -6.80 23.47
C ASP A 88 -4.55 -6.55 23.49
N ASN A 89 -5.10 -5.97 22.42
CA ASN A 89 -6.51 -5.63 22.31
C ASN A 89 -7.26 -6.62 21.40
N PHE A 90 -8.28 -7.29 21.92
CA PHE A 90 -9.11 -8.21 21.13
C PHE A 90 -9.86 -7.51 19.99
N ALA A 91 -10.14 -6.21 20.09
CA ALA A 91 -10.79 -5.46 19.01
C ALA A 91 -9.93 -5.43 17.73
N SER A 92 -8.61 -5.54 17.86
CA SER A 92 -7.68 -5.63 16.73
C SER A 92 -7.95 -6.85 15.86
N ILE A 93 -8.45 -7.96 16.43
CA ILE A 93 -8.85 -9.17 15.68
C ILE A 93 -10.03 -8.88 14.76
N LEU A 94 -11.02 -8.12 15.23
CA LEU A 94 -12.20 -7.80 14.42
C LEU A 94 -11.82 -6.91 13.23
N ASN A 95 -11.02 -5.87 13.48
CA ASN A 95 -10.47 -5.01 12.42
C ASN A 95 -9.63 -5.83 11.43
N ALA A 96 -8.89 -6.82 11.95
CA ALA A 96 -8.07 -7.70 11.15
C ALA A 96 -8.90 -8.58 10.20
N ILE A 97 -10.03 -9.12 10.68
CA ILE A 97 -10.95 -9.92 9.87
C ILE A 97 -11.66 -9.07 8.83
N GLU A 98 -12.05 -7.84 9.16
CA GLU A 98 -12.67 -6.93 8.19
C GLU A 98 -11.73 -6.62 7.03
N GLU A 99 -10.48 -6.29 7.34
CA GLU A 99 -9.50 -5.92 6.30
C GLU A 99 -9.06 -7.14 5.47
N SER A 100 -8.99 -8.33 6.07
CA SER A 100 -8.65 -9.55 5.32
C SER A 100 -9.70 -9.88 4.25
N ARG A 101 -10.99 -9.69 4.54
CA ARG A 101 -12.07 -9.87 3.55
C ARG A 101 -11.93 -8.89 2.39
N TYR A 102 -11.60 -7.63 2.68
CA TYR A 102 -11.37 -6.63 1.65
C TYR A 102 -10.20 -6.99 0.73
N ILE A 103 -9.10 -7.53 1.29
CA ILE A 103 -7.95 -8.00 0.50
C ILE A 103 -8.34 -9.17 -0.41
N VAL A 104 -9.12 -10.14 0.10
CA VAL A 104 -9.59 -11.27 -0.71
C VAL A 104 -10.45 -10.80 -1.89
N ASP A 105 -11.38 -9.89 -1.66
CA ASP A 105 -12.23 -9.31 -2.72
C ASP A 105 -11.38 -8.60 -3.80
N ASN A 106 -10.34 -7.88 -3.38
CA ASN A 106 -9.45 -7.20 -4.31
C ASN A 106 -8.58 -8.18 -5.10
N ILE A 107 -8.11 -9.27 -4.48
CA ILE A 107 -7.37 -10.33 -5.17
C ILE A 107 -8.25 -10.99 -6.24
N GLN A 108 -9.52 -11.28 -5.93
CA GLN A 108 -10.44 -11.85 -6.92
C GLN A 108 -10.65 -10.91 -8.10
N LYS A 109 -10.86 -9.61 -7.85
CA LYS A 109 -10.96 -8.59 -8.91
C LYS A 109 -9.68 -8.52 -9.75
N PHE A 110 -8.52 -8.58 -9.11
CA PHE A 110 -7.23 -8.57 -9.81
C PHE A 110 -7.06 -9.81 -10.70
N ILE A 111 -7.36 -11.01 -10.19
CA ILE A 111 -7.32 -12.25 -10.98
C ILE A 111 -8.27 -12.15 -12.17
N LEU A 112 -9.50 -11.68 -11.95
CA LEU A 112 -10.48 -11.50 -13.03
C LEU A 112 -9.97 -10.53 -14.10
N HIS A 113 -9.35 -9.42 -13.69
CA HIS A 113 -8.79 -8.43 -14.60
C HIS A 113 -7.66 -9.02 -15.46
N VAL A 114 -6.70 -9.71 -14.83
CA VAL A 114 -5.58 -10.37 -15.54
C VAL A 114 -6.10 -11.45 -16.48
N LEU A 115 -7.09 -12.24 -16.05
CA LEU A 115 -7.69 -13.27 -16.89
C LEU A 115 -8.42 -12.68 -18.09
N ALA A 116 -9.20 -11.61 -17.89
CA ALA A 116 -9.91 -10.92 -18.96
C ALA A 116 -8.93 -10.30 -19.98
N ALA A 117 -7.84 -9.70 -19.52
CA ALA A 117 -6.78 -9.19 -20.38
C ALA A 117 -6.14 -10.32 -21.22
N ASN A 118 -5.79 -11.44 -20.59
CA ASN A 118 -5.22 -12.60 -21.29
C ASN A 118 -6.17 -13.18 -22.35
N VAL A 119 -7.47 -13.27 -22.05
CA VAL A 119 -8.48 -13.71 -23.02
C VAL A 119 -8.57 -12.70 -24.18
N GLY A 120 -8.61 -11.40 -23.87
CA GLY A 120 -8.58 -10.35 -24.88
C GLY A 120 -7.37 -10.47 -25.81
N PHE A 121 -6.18 -10.74 -25.26
CA PHE A 121 -4.97 -10.94 -26.06
C PHE A 121 -5.07 -12.14 -27.01
N VAL A 122 -5.55 -13.29 -26.51
CA VAL A 122 -5.73 -14.48 -27.37
C VAL A 122 -6.71 -14.20 -28.50
N MET A 123 -7.83 -13.53 -28.20
CA MET A 123 -8.84 -13.18 -29.22
C MET A 123 -8.26 -12.23 -30.28
N THR A 124 -7.55 -11.18 -29.89
CA THR A 124 -6.91 -10.24 -30.81
C THR A 124 -5.87 -10.92 -31.71
N LEU A 125 -5.10 -11.87 -31.16
CA LEU A 125 -4.11 -12.63 -31.93
C LEU A 125 -4.77 -13.57 -32.94
N LEU A 126 -5.86 -14.25 -32.55
CA LEU A 126 -6.64 -15.10 -33.47
C LEU A 126 -7.25 -14.30 -34.62
N VAL A 127 -7.82 -13.13 -34.34
CA VAL A 127 -8.34 -12.22 -35.37
C VAL A 127 -7.20 -11.73 -36.27
N GLY A 128 -6.07 -11.33 -35.69
CA GLY A 128 -4.89 -10.89 -36.44
C GLY A 128 -4.28 -11.93 -37.37
N LEU A 129 -4.44 -13.21 -37.05
CA LEU A 129 -4.05 -14.34 -37.91
C LEU A 129 -5.05 -14.60 -39.03
N ALA A 130 -6.34 -14.41 -38.76
CA ALA A 130 -7.41 -14.68 -39.72
C ALA A 130 -7.44 -13.67 -40.88
N PHE A 131 -7.03 -12.42 -40.64
CA PHE A 131 -7.00 -11.37 -41.65
C PHE A 131 -5.60 -11.16 -42.21
N LYS A 132 -5.48 -11.25 -43.54
CA LYS A 132 -4.25 -11.04 -44.30
C LYS A 132 -4.39 -9.74 -45.07
N ASP A 133 -3.39 -8.87 -44.99
CA ASP A 133 -3.36 -7.62 -45.76
C ASP A 133 -3.20 -7.93 -47.27
N ASN A 134 -3.55 -6.98 -48.13
CA ASN A 134 -3.45 -7.07 -49.59
C ASN A 134 -2.04 -7.42 -50.09
N ASN A 135 -1.02 -7.22 -49.25
CA ASN A 135 0.38 -7.56 -49.52
C ASN A 135 0.76 -9.01 -49.13
N GLY A 136 -0.20 -9.83 -48.69
CA GLY A 136 0.05 -11.23 -48.29
C GLY A 136 0.83 -11.38 -46.97
N VAL A 137 0.98 -10.31 -46.20
CA VAL A 137 1.58 -10.32 -44.86
C VAL A 137 0.46 -10.41 -43.82
N SER A 138 0.64 -11.26 -42.81
CA SER A 138 -0.29 -11.32 -41.68
C SER A 138 -0.21 -10.04 -40.85
N SER A 139 -1.36 -9.49 -40.45
CA SER A 139 -1.47 -8.29 -39.61
C SER A 139 -0.87 -8.46 -38.20
N LEU A 140 -0.42 -9.67 -37.88
CA LEU A 140 0.33 -10.05 -36.68
C LEU A 140 1.48 -9.10 -36.34
N ARG A 141 2.24 -8.61 -37.32
CA ARG A 141 3.39 -7.73 -37.05
C ARG A 141 2.96 -6.38 -36.50
N THR A 142 1.84 -5.84 -36.97
CA THR A 142 1.27 -4.57 -36.48
C THR A 142 0.66 -4.75 -35.09
N LEU A 143 -0.09 -5.85 -34.89
CA LEU A 143 -0.72 -6.17 -33.61
C LEU A 143 0.30 -6.52 -32.51
N ALA A 144 1.47 -7.09 -32.85
CA ALA A 144 2.52 -7.40 -31.89
C ALA A 144 3.17 -6.14 -31.28
N ASN A 145 3.27 -5.03 -32.03
CA ASN A 145 3.78 -3.76 -31.48
C ASN A 145 2.77 -3.09 -30.55
N GLU A 146 1.48 -3.14 -30.90
CA GLU A 146 0.41 -2.63 -30.05
C GLU A 146 0.27 -3.48 -28.76
N TYR A 147 0.52 -4.79 -28.85
CA TYR A 147 0.61 -5.72 -27.72
C TYR A 147 1.72 -5.36 -26.72
N LEU A 148 2.95 -5.09 -27.19
CA LEU A 148 4.04 -4.66 -26.30
C LEU A 148 3.70 -3.36 -25.56
N THR A 149 2.92 -2.49 -26.19
CA THR A 149 2.51 -1.20 -25.63
C THR A 149 1.36 -1.36 -24.63
N PHE A 150 0.41 -2.26 -24.86
CA PHE A 150 -0.69 -2.57 -23.92
C PHE A 150 -0.24 -3.38 -22.71
N GLY A 151 0.67 -4.35 -22.90
CA GLY A 151 1.24 -5.15 -21.81
C GLY A 151 2.04 -4.32 -20.81
N SER A 152 2.65 -3.20 -21.24
CA SER A 152 3.29 -2.24 -20.34
C SER A 152 2.31 -1.40 -19.53
N GLN A 153 1.06 -1.23 -19.98
CA GLN A 153 0.05 -0.44 -19.26
C GLN A 153 -0.68 -1.25 -18.19
N THR A 154 -0.92 -2.55 -18.39
CA THR A 154 -1.69 -3.38 -17.46
C THR A 154 -0.90 -3.95 -16.27
N GLY A 155 0.41 -3.72 -16.22
CA GLY A 155 1.29 -4.21 -15.15
C GLY A 155 1.55 -3.18 -14.07
N ALA A 156 0.74 -3.15 -13.01
CA ALA A 156 1.02 -2.49 -11.71
C ALA A 156 1.40 -0.97 -11.72
N GLY A 157 1.42 -0.31 -12.89
CA GLY A 157 1.85 1.08 -13.07
C GLY A 157 0.75 2.13 -12.92
N ASP A 158 -0.53 1.72 -12.90
CA ASP A 158 -1.67 2.64 -12.96
C ASP A 158 -1.97 3.38 -11.65
N ILE A 159 -1.30 3.02 -10.55
CA ILE A 159 -1.53 3.67 -9.25
C ILE A 159 -1.15 5.16 -9.31
N GLY A 160 -0.03 5.48 -9.99
CA GLY A 160 0.45 6.85 -10.14
C GLY A 160 -0.52 7.74 -10.94
N PRO A 161 -0.86 7.39 -12.19
CA PRO A 161 -1.81 8.14 -13.01
C PRO A 161 -3.19 8.30 -12.36
N CYS A 162 -3.79 7.22 -11.85
CA CYS A 162 -5.09 7.30 -11.17
C CYS A 162 -5.04 8.19 -9.91
N PHE A 163 -3.94 8.14 -9.17
CA PHE A 163 -3.74 9.02 -8.02
C PHE A 163 -3.65 10.49 -8.45
N LEU A 164 -2.93 10.81 -9.53
CA LEU A 164 -2.82 12.17 -10.04
C LEU A 164 -4.16 12.71 -10.53
N GLU A 165 -4.98 11.90 -11.21
CA GLU A 165 -6.34 12.28 -11.60
C GLU A 165 -7.22 12.60 -10.39
N GLN A 166 -7.18 11.74 -9.38
CA GLN A 166 -7.88 11.93 -8.12
C GLN A 166 -7.39 13.17 -7.36
N LEU A 167 -6.08 13.40 -7.33
CA LEU A 167 -5.46 14.56 -6.71
C LEU A 167 -5.84 15.85 -7.43
N ALA A 168 -5.85 15.84 -8.76
CA ALA A 168 -6.29 16.97 -9.57
C ALA A 168 -7.78 17.28 -9.32
N TRP A 169 -8.62 16.26 -9.16
CA TRP A 169 -10.01 16.44 -8.76
C TRP A 169 -10.11 17.10 -7.37
N VAL A 170 -9.38 16.61 -6.37
CA VAL A 170 -9.38 17.18 -5.02
C VAL A 170 -8.88 18.62 -5.02
N ALA A 171 -7.78 18.92 -5.71
CA ALA A 171 -7.20 20.25 -5.80
C ALA A 171 -8.16 21.26 -6.46
N LYS A 172 -9.01 20.82 -7.39
CA LYS A 172 -10.04 21.66 -8.02
C LYS A 172 -11.28 21.87 -7.13
N HIS A 173 -11.67 20.87 -6.35
CA HIS A 173 -12.93 20.87 -5.59
C HIS A 173 -12.78 21.21 -4.11
N ARG A 174 -11.55 21.33 -3.59
CA ARG A 174 -11.27 21.79 -2.23
C ARG A 174 -10.37 23.01 -2.22
N SER A 175 -10.85 24.09 -1.61
CA SER A 175 -10.10 25.34 -1.46
C SER A 175 -9.09 25.31 -0.30
N SER A 176 -9.25 24.38 0.63
CA SER A 176 -8.37 24.20 1.80
C SER A 176 -8.22 22.70 2.13
N PRO A 177 -6.99 22.22 2.37
CA PRO A 177 -5.70 22.90 2.17
C PRO A 177 -5.33 23.09 0.68
N CYS A 178 -4.56 24.13 0.37
CA CYS A 178 -4.06 24.38 -0.99
C CYS A 178 -2.93 23.41 -1.33
N LEU A 179 -3.16 22.52 -2.30
CA LEU A 179 -2.21 21.51 -2.73
C LEU A 179 -1.38 22.04 -3.91
N ARG A 180 -0.06 21.85 -3.82
CA ARG A 180 0.88 22.18 -4.89
C ARG A 180 1.77 20.99 -5.16
N LEU A 181 1.80 20.55 -6.42
CA LEU A 181 2.74 19.54 -6.88
C LEU A 181 4.09 20.22 -7.16
N CYS A 182 5.15 19.74 -6.50
CA CYS A 182 6.51 20.30 -6.60
C CYS A 182 7.56 19.30 -7.11
N TYR A 183 7.22 18.01 -7.11
CA TYR A 183 8.08 16.92 -7.55
C TYR A 183 7.20 15.76 -8.03
N VAL A 184 7.52 15.20 -9.19
CA VAL A 184 6.93 13.95 -9.70
C VAL A 184 8.01 13.13 -10.37
N ALA A 185 8.02 11.81 -10.16
CA ALA A 185 9.00 10.93 -10.76
C ALA A 185 8.38 9.60 -11.16
N ILE A 186 8.94 9.01 -12.22
CA ILE A 186 8.74 7.63 -12.67
C ILE A 186 10.08 6.89 -12.58
N ILE A 187 10.13 5.67 -13.13
CA ILE A 187 11.25 4.72 -12.99
C ILE A 187 12.61 5.35 -13.36
N ASP A 188 12.67 6.15 -14.42
CA ASP A 188 13.91 6.67 -14.99
C ASP A 188 13.96 8.21 -15.09
N LYS A 189 12.83 8.89 -14.88
CA LYS A 189 12.68 10.34 -15.05
C LYS A 189 12.07 11.01 -13.84
N ALA A 190 12.46 12.27 -13.61
CA ALA A 190 11.86 13.15 -12.63
C ALA A 190 11.58 14.54 -13.22
N LEU A 191 10.50 15.17 -12.76
CA LEU A 191 10.12 16.54 -13.08
C LEU A 191 10.01 17.32 -11.78
N TYR A 192 10.87 18.33 -11.66
CA TYR A 192 10.93 19.26 -10.53
C TYR A 192 11.59 20.55 -10.99
N HIS A 193 11.31 21.65 -10.29
CA HIS A 193 11.86 22.96 -10.60
C HIS A 193 12.73 23.44 -9.43
N PRO A 194 13.94 23.97 -9.68
CA PRO A 194 14.81 24.49 -8.61
C PRO A 194 14.12 25.53 -7.71
N ASP A 195 13.22 26.33 -8.29
CA ASP A 195 12.48 27.38 -7.60
C ASP A 195 11.14 26.90 -6.99
N TYR A 196 10.86 25.59 -7.01
CA TYR A 196 9.59 25.00 -6.58
C TYR A 196 8.36 25.60 -7.29
N ALA A 197 8.53 25.98 -8.56
CA ALA A 197 7.43 26.43 -9.42
C ALA A 197 6.33 25.35 -9.49
N HIS A 198 5.07 25.80 -9.55
CA HIS A 198 3.91 24.92 -9.51
C HIS A 198 3.83 24.05 -10.77
N ILE A 199 3.83 22.72 -10.59
CA ILE A 199 3.56 21.76 -11.65
C ILE A 199 2.04 21.53 -11.72
N ASP A 200 1.43 21.69 -12.89
CA ASP A 200 0.01 21.39 -13.05
C ASP A 200 -0.26 19.89 -12.91
N ILE A 201 -1.14 19.52 -11.98
CA ILE A 201 -1.38 18.13 -11.58
C ILE A 201 -2.00 17.33 -12.73
N GLY A 202 -2.88 17.96 -13.53
CA GLY A 202 -3.57 17.29 -14.63
C GLY A 202 -2.67 16.98 -15.83
N THR A 203 -1.60 17.76 -16.03
CA THR A 203 -0.65 17.61 -17.13
C THR A 203 0.74 17.16 -16.68
N ALA A 204 0.90 16.82 -15.39
CA ALA A 204 2.18 16.47 -14.80
C ALA A 204 2.86 15.29 -15.51
N LEU A 205 2.11 14.25 -15.85
CA LEU A 205 2.65 13.03 -16.46
C LEU A 205 3.10 13.26 -17.90
N SER A 206 2.30 13.95 -18.72
CA SER A 206 2.67 14.28 -20.11
C SER A 206 3.86 15.25 -20.17
N THR A 207 3.96 16.16 -19.19
CA THR A 207 5.11 17.07 -19.06
C THR A 207 6.37 16.32 -18.62
N LEU A 208 6.24 15.35 -17.71
CA LEU A 208 7.33 14.48 -17.28
C LEU A 208 7.88 13.63 -18.44
N GLU A 209 7.01 13.08 -19.28
CA GLU A 209 7.43 12.25 -20.41
C GLU A 209 8.23 13.05 -21.44
N SER A 210 7.84 14.30 -21.67
CA SER A 210 8.42 15.18 -22.69
C SER A 210 9.65 15.97 -22.22
N VAL A 211 9.66 16.47 -20.97
CA VAL A 211 10.67 17.41 -20.44
C VAL A 211 11.39 16.86 -19.19
N GLY A 212 11.04 15.64 -18.74
CA GLY A 212 11.63 15.02 -17.55
C GLY A 212 13.15 14.90 -17.63
N GLN A 213 13.80 15.13 -16.49
CA GLN A 213 15.24 14.99 -16.30
C GLN A 213 15.56 13.60 -15.75
N ALA A 214 16.83 13.20 -15.76
CA ALA A 214 17.26 11.94 -15.15
C ALA A 214 16.94 11.90 -13.64
N LEU A 215 16.58 10.71 -13.15
CA LEU A 215 16.22 10.50 -11.75
C LEU A 215 17.38 10.87 -10.80
N PRO A 216 17.19 11.82 -9.85
CA PRO A 216 18.20 12.13 -8.84
C PRO A 216 18.38 11.00 -7.84
N THR A 217 19.53 10.97 -7.17
CA THR A 217 19.75 10.00 -6.07
C THR A 217 18.86 10.31 -4.87
N VAL A 218 18.49 9.29 -4.09
CA VAL A 218 17.61 9.45 -2.92
C VAL A 218 18.09 10.54 -1.94
N PRO A 219 19.39 10.66 -1.60
CA PRO A 219 19.86 11.74 -0.74
C PRO A 219 19.64 13.14 -1.34
N GLN A 220 19.78 13.30 -2.66
CA GLN A 220 19.52 14.57 -3.34
C GLN A 220 18.03 14.92 -3.31
N ILE A 221 17.15 13.91 -3.47
CA ILE A 221 15.69 14.09 -3.36
C ILE A 221 15.33 14.59 -1.96
N ILE A 222 15.84 13.93 -0.91
CA ILE A 222 15.57 14.33 0.48
C ILE A 222 16.06 15.76 0.74
N ASP A 223 17.24 16.11 0.22
CA ASP A 223 17.82 17.45 0.39
C ASP A 223 17.02 18.54 -0.35
N TYR A 224 16.54 18.24 -1.56
CA TYR A 224 15.62 19.10 -2.29
C TYR A 224 14.28 19.26 -1.55
N LEU A 225 13.65 18.17 -1.12
CA LEU A 225 12.35 18.25 -0.44
C LEU A 225 12.44 18.97 0.92
N SER A 226 13.55 18.81 1.64
CA SER A 226 13.74 19.49 2.93
C SER A 226 13.87 21.01 2.85
N ARG A 227 14.17 21.55 1.65
CA ARG A 227 14.28 22.99 1.39
C ARG A 227 12.98 23.61 0.83
N ALA A 228 11.92 22.81 0.68
CA ALA A 228 10.64 23.29 0.17
C ALA A 228 10.01 24.33 1.13
N PRO A 229 9.31 25.35 0.61
CA PRO A 229 8.78 26.46 1.40
C PRO A 229 7.55 26.12 2.26
N GLY A 230 7.10 24.86 2.29
CA GLY A 230 5.89 24.44 2.99
C GLY A 230 5.99 23.01 3.52
N ARG A 231 4.91 22.53 4.18
CA ARG A 231 4.84 21.14 4.63
C ARG A 231 4.85 20.21 3.42
N VAL A 232 5.78 19.27 3.42
CA VAL A 232 5.93 18.28 2.34
C VAL A 232 5.26 16.98 2.75
N ILE A 233 4.46 16.43 1.83
CA ILE A 233 3.93 15.07 1.90
C ILE A 233 4.48 14.31 0.70
N VAL A 234 5.25 13.26 0.98
CA VAL A 234 5.79 12.35 -0.03
C VAL A 234 4.79 11.24 -0.25
N VAL A 235 4.31 11.08 -1.49
CA VAL A 235 3.44 9.97 -1.87
C VAL A 235 4.27 8.94 -2.63
N ASP A 236 4.62 7.84 -1.97
CA ASP A 236 5.41 6.76 -2.57
C ASP A 236 4.52 5.63 -3.07
N ASN A 237 4.18 5.67 -4.35
CA ASN A 237 3.46 4.60 -5.04
C ASN A 237 4.40 3.59 -5.74
N THR A 238 5.70 3.62 -5.43
CA THR A 238 6.69 2.74 -6.05
C THR A 238 6.74 1.38 -5.37
N SER A 239 7.40 0.42 -6.03
CA SER A 239 7.80 -0.86 -5.43
C SER A 239 9.28 -0.87 -5.03
N SER A 240 9.91 0.31 -4.95
CA SER A 240 11.35 0.45 -4.69
C SER A 240 11.67 0.22 -3.21
N GLN A 241 12.68 -0.62 -2.96
CA GLN A 241 13.22 -0.83 -1.61
C GLN A 241 14.09 0.35 -1.16
N GLU A 242 14.80 0.99 -2.07
CA GLU A 242 15.68 2.13 -1.76
C GLU A 242 14.89 3.33 -1.22
N ILE A 243 13.73 3.61 -1.82
CA ILE A 243 12.82 4.67 -1.35
C ILE A 243 12.22 4.30 0.01
N ALA A 244 11.82 3.04 0.19
CA ALA A 244 11.31 2.54 1.47
C ALA A 244 12.33 2.66 2.62
N GLU A 245 13.60 2.37 2.37
CA GLU A 245 14.69 2.50 3.35
C GLU A 245 14.97 3.96 3.74
N SER A 246 14.53 4.92 2.91
CA SER A 246 14.71 6.35 3.17
C SER A 246 13.62 6.97 4.07
N TYR A 247 12.54 6.26 4.36
CA TYR A 247 11.42 6.81 5.15
C TYR A 247 11.82 7.37 6.52
N PRO A 248 12.68 6.71 7.33
CA PRO A 248 13.13 7.30 8.60
C PRO A 248 13.84 8.65 8.42
N GLN A 249 14.60 8.81 7.32
CA GLN A 249 15.29 10.07 7.00
C GLN A 249 14.31 11.16 6.55
N LEU A 250 13.25 10.79 5.81
CA LEU A 250 12.19 11.72 5.42
C LEU A 250 11.42 12.23 6.65
N LEU A 251 11.03 11.32 7.55
CA LEU A 251 10.26 11.63 8.75
C LEU A 251 11.05 12.46 9.75
N SER A 252 12.34 12.15 9.94
CA SER A 252 13.22 12.91 10.83
C SER A 252 13.46 14.35 10.34
N ARG A 253 13.18 14.65 9.07
CA ARG A 253 13.15 16.02 8.53
C ARG A 253 11.77 16.67 8.57
N GLY A 254 10.79 16.06 9.23
CA GLY A 254 9.43 16.59 9.40
C GLY A 254 8.51 16.40 8.20
N MET A 255 8.88 15.57 7.22
CA MET A 255 8.05 15.31 6.04
C MET A 255 7.05 14.19 6.32
N GLY A 256 5.82 14.32 5.85
CA GLY A 256 4.83 13.24 5.89
C GLY A 256 5.09 12.23 4.76
N VAL A 257 4.80 10.95 4.99
CA VAL A 257 4.89 9.91 3.96
C VAL A 257 3.54 9.21 3.84
N VAL A 258 3.00 9.13 2.63
CA VAL A 258 1.80 8.37 2.28
C VAL A 258 2.23 7.30 1.30
N THR A 259 1.97 6.04 1.62
CA THR A 259 2.55 4.94 0.85
C THR A 259 1.66 3.70 0.80
N PRO A 260 1.31 3.21 -0.39
CA PRO A 260 0.90 1.82 -0.59
C PRO A 260 2.08 0.85 -0.76
N ASN A 261 3.34 1.32 -0.71
CA ASN A 261 4.54 0.50 -0.93
C ASN A 261 4.69 -0.55 0.18
N LYS A 262 4.40 -1.80 -0.17
CA LYS A 262 4.51 -2.95 0.73
C LYS A 262 5.95 -3.17 1.23
N LYS A 263 6.99 -2.77 0.48
CA LYS A 263 8.40 -3.09 0.79
C LYS A 263 8.90 -2.44 2.07
N ALA A 264 8.45 -1.24 2.40
CA ALA A 264 8.80 -0.56 3.65
C ALA A 264 8.34 -1.32 4.90
N PHE A 265 7.28 -2.12 4.75
CA PHE A 265 6.58 -2.78 5.85
C PHE A 265 6.63 -4.32 5.75
N SER A 266 7.12 -4.87 4.65
CA SER A 266 7.29 -6.33 4.47
C SER A 266 8.75 -6.78 4.42
N GLY A 267 9.69 -5.84 4.48
CA GLY A 267 11.12 -6.08 4.40
C GLY A 267 11.72 -6.41 5.77
N ASN A 268 12.59 -5.53 6.27
CA ASN A 268 13.33 -5.73 7.51
C ASN A 268 12.54 -5.19 8.73
N LEU A 269 12.37 -6.02 9.78
CA LEU A 269 11.74 -5.60 11.03
C LEU A 269 12.44 -4.39 11.68
N LYS A 270 13.76 -4.26 11.49
CA LYS A 270 14.51 -3.08 11.94
C LYS A 270 14.03 -1.80 11.25
N LEU A 271 13.85 -1.83 9.93
CA LEU A 271 13.35 -0.67 9.16
C LEU A 271 11.98 -0.24 9.68
N TRP A 272 11.12 -1.20 10.00
CA TRP A 272 9.81 -0.92 10.58
C TRP A 272 9.91 -0.20 11.93
N HIS A 273 10.74 -0.70 12.84
CA HIS A 273 10.98 -0.04 14.14
C HIS A 273 11.54 1.36 13.95
N ASP A 274 12.49 1.55 13.03
CA ASP A 274 13.09 2.84 12.74
C ASP A 274 12.05 3.84 12.20
N ILE A 275 11.11 3.40 11.36
CA ILE A 275 10.00 4.23 10.87
C ILE A 275 9.09 4.67 12.02
N ILE A 276 8.66 3.72 12.87
CA ILE A 276 7.73 4.02 13.97
C ILE A 276 8.38 4.87 15.04
N ALA A 277 9.67 4.65 15.33
CA ALA A 277 10.41 5.41 16.32
C ALA A 277 10.51 6.91 15.96
N VAL A 278 10.52 7.23 14.66
CA VAL A 278 10.66 8.60 14.16
C VAL A 278 9.29 9.23 13.83
N GLN A 279 8.23 8.43 13.75
CA GLN A 279 6.87 8.93 13.51
C GLN A 279 6.43 9.90 14.63
N GLY A 280 5.78 11.00 14.24
CA GLY A 280 5.38 12.07 15.17
C GLY A 280 6.43 13.17 15.35
N PHE A 281 7.66 12.97 14.88
CA PHE A 281 8.69 14.00 14.92
C PHE A 281 8.28 15.21 14.06
N ALA A 282 8.22 16.40 14.67
CA ALA A 282 7.73 17.64 14.04
C ALA A 282 6.32 17.54 13.40
N GLY A 283 5.48 16.61 13.87
CA GLY A 283 4.15 16.36 13.29
C GLY A 283 4.16 15.56 11.98
N SER A 284 5.29 14.96 11.63
CA SER A 284 5.39 14.01 10.53
C SER A 284 4.61 12.73 10.85
N MET A 285 3.97 12.17 9.83
CA MET A 285 3.22 10.93 9.95
C MET A 285 3.50 10.05 8.74
N VAL A 286 3.62 8.74 8.97
CA VAL A 286 3.51 7.76 7.90
C VAL A 286 2.10 7.21 7.89
N VAL A 287 1.44 7.32 6.74
CA VAL A 287 0.16 6.67 6.50
C VAL A 287 0.34 5.57 5.48
N MET A 288 0.10 4.36 5.96
CA MET A 288 0.02 3.16 5.16
C MET A 288 -1.41 2.67 5.23
N ASN A 289 -2.15 2.71 4.12
CA ASN A 289 -3.49 2.15 4.08
C ASN A 289 -3.79 1.61 2.68
N ALA A 290 -4.31 0.38 2.65
CA ALA A 290 -4.66 -0.36 1.44
C ALA A 290 -5.91 0.21 0.74
N ARG A 291 -6.69 1.06 1.42
CA ARG A 291 -7.86 1.77 0.90
C ARG A 291 -7.44 3.09 0.26
N SER A 292 -6.83 3.04 -0.93
CA SER A 292 -6.46 4.16 -1.81
C SER A 292 -5.54 5.26 -1.21
N ALA A 293 -4.45 5.59 -1.91
CA ALA A 293 -3.51 6.64 -1.49
C ALA A 293 -4.18 8.02 -1.31
N LEU A 294 -5.27 8.31 -2.03
CA LEU A 294 -6.01 9.56 -1.90
C LEU A 294 -6.75 9.71 -0.56
N LEU A 295 -7.43 8.65 -0.09
CA LEU A 295 -8.09 8.68 1.22
C LEU A 295 -7.07 8.87 2.35
N CYS A 296 -5.87 8.33 2.18
CA CYS A 296 -4.75 8.51 3.09
C CYS A 296 -4.21 9.95 3.07
N LEU A 297 -4.07 10.54 1.89
CA LEU A 297 -3.66 11.93 1.76
C LEU A 297 -4.68 12.87 2.43
N LEU A 298 -5.97 12.64 2.18
CA LEU A 298 -7.07 13.44 2.75
C LEU A 298 -7.22 13.31 4.27
N SER A 299 -6.65 12.30 4.92
CA SER A 299 -6.62 12.19 6.38
C SER A 299 -5.42 12.88 7.03
N VAL A 300 -4.37 13.17 6.25
CA VAL A 300 -3.16 13.90 6.67
C VAL A 300 -3.31 15.41 6.47
N LEU A 301 -4.09 15.80 5.46
CA LEU A 301 -4.42 17.17 5.06
C LEU A 301 -5.50 17.81 5.94
#